data_AF-A0A192H306-F1
#
_entry.id   AF-A0A192H306-F1
#
_cell.length_a   1.000
_cell.length_b   1.000
_cell.length_c   1.000
_cell.angle_alpha   90.00
_cell.angle_beta   90.00
_cell.angle_gamma   90.00
#
_symmetry.space_group_name_H-M   'P 1'
#
loop_
_entity.id
_entity.type
_entity.pdbx_description
1 polymer ?
#
loop_
_entity_poly.entity_id
_entity_poly.type
_entity_poly.pdbx_seq_one_letter_code
_entity_poly.pdbx_strand_id
1 'polypeptide(L)' 'MAKQPNKVELTIQEETHETNIVNVVFDGKKRIGDIEEIAEHQFQVKLADGTSFNARSYEDGLNELIMQYHLHK' A
#
# COMPACT_ATOMS: atom_id res chain seq x y z
N MET A 1 6.91 32.49 -8.14
CA MET A 1 6.59 31.18 -8.74
C MET A 1 6.42 30.19 -7.59
N ALA A 2 5.19 29.79 -7.27
CA ALA A 2 4.93 28.89 -6.15
C ALA A 2 5.35 27.48 -6.54
N LYS A 3 6.31 26.90 -5.81
CA LYS A 3 6.63 25.47 -5.89
C LYS A 3 5.36 24.74 -5.49
N GLN A 4 4.68 24.12 -6.46
CA GLN A 4 3.55 23.25 -6.17
C GLN A 4 4.03 22.17 -5.18
N PRO A 5 3.29 21.89 -4.10
CA PRO A 5 3.61 20.76 -3.26
C PRO A 5 3.56 19.51 -4.16
N ASN A 6 4.62 18.72 -4.16
CA ASN A 6 4.64 17.40 -4.80
C ASN A 6 3.53 16.56 -4.14
N LYS A 7 2.33 16.63 -4.69
CA LYS A 7 1.20 15.81 -4.28
C LYS A 7 1.55 14.40 -4.76
N VAL A 8 1.87 13.51 -3.82
CA VAL A 8 2.04 12.10 -4.15
C VAL A 8 0.64 11.58 -4.47
N GLU A 9 0.36 11.37 -5.76
CA GLU A 9 -0.90 10.79 -6.21
C GLU A 9 -0.80 9.28 -6.11
N LEU A 10 -1.26 8.76 -4.97
CA LEU A 10 -1.39 7.33 -4.76
C LEU A 10 -2.70 6.84 -5.35
N THR A 11 -2.60 5.83 -6.21
CA THR A 11 -3.76 5.13 -6.76
C THR A 11 -3.88 3.78 -6.07
N ILE A 12 -5.06 3.45 -5.58
CA ILE A 12 -5.36 2.14 -5.02
C ILE A 12 -6.24 1.41 -6.02
N GLN A 13 -5.87 0.17 -6.34
CA GLN A 13 -6.67 -0.73 -7.15
C GLN A 13 -7.03 -1.95 -6.33
N GLU A 14 -8.31 -2.25 -6.23
CA GLU A 14 -8.79 -3.47 -5.62
C GLU A 14 -8.71 -4.60 -6.66
N GLU A 15 -7.97 -5.64 -6.34
CA GLU A 15 -7.86 -6.87 -7.10
C GLU A 15 -8.40 -8.03 -6.27
N THR A 16 -9.12 -8.95 -6.89
CA THR A 16 -9.55 -10.19 -6.25
C THR A 16 -8.59 -11.29 -6.65
N HIS A 17 -7.78 -11.79 -5.72
CA HIS A 17 -6.86 -12.91 -5.96
C HIS A 17 -7.43 -14.17 -5.32
N GLU A 18 -7.76 -15.16 -6.14
CA GLU A 18 -8.39 -16.44 -5.78
C GLU A 18 -9.68 -16.28 -4.96
N THR A 19 -9.56 -15.98 -3.67
CA THR A 19 -10.66 -15.78 -2.71
C THR A 19 -10.48 -14.55 -1.82
N ASN A 20 -9.35 -13.84 -1.92
CA ASN A 20 -9.01 -12.72 -1.05
C ASN A 20 -9.04 -11.39 -1.81
N ILE A 21 -9.45 -10.33 -1.10
CA ILE A 21 -9.39 -8.96 -1.62
C ILE A 21 -7.98 -8.42 -1.35
N VAL A 22 -7.31 -8.02 -2.42
CA VAL A 22 -5.96 -7.45 -2.41
C VAL A 22 -6.03 -6.03 -2.94
N ASN A 23 -5.65 -5.07 -2.11
CA ASN A 23 -5.59 -3.66 -2.47
C ASN A 23 -4.18 -3.30 -2.88
N VAL A 24 -3.93 -3.16 -4.18
CA VAL A 24 -2.63 -2.81 -4.74
C VAL A 24 -2.47 -1.31 -4.79
N VAL A 25 -1.37 -0.80 -4.24
CA VAL A 25 -1.09 0.63 -4.14
C VAL A 25 -0.01 1.02 -5.15
N PHE A 26 -0.29 2.08 -5.90
CA PHE A 26 0.58 2.61 -6.95
C PHE A 26 0.94 4.08 -6.68
N ASP A 27 2.20 4.46 -6.87
CA ASP A 27 2.64 5.84 -7.03
C ASP A 27 2.73 6.14 -8.54
N GLY A 28 1.68 6.77 -9.08
CA GLY A 28 1.50 6.94 -10.52
C GLY A 28 1.42 5.59 -11.27
N LYS A 29 2.51 5.18 -11.94
CA LYS A 29 2.60 3.91 -12.67
C LYS A 29 3.39 2.82 -11.94
N LYS A 30 4.00 3.16 -10.80
CA LYS A 30 4.88 2.24 -10.05
C LYS A 30 4.08 1.59 -8.93
N ARG A 31 4.03 0.26 -8.90
CA ARG A 31 3.52 -0.48 -7.73
C ARG A 31 4.47 -0.26 -6.56
N ILE A 32 3.95 0.23 -5.45
CA ILE A 32 4.72 0.43 -4.21
C ILE A 32 4.50 -0.71 -3.22
N GLY A 33 3.35 -1.38 -3.31
CA GLY A 33 3.05 -2.60 -2.59
C GLY A 33 1.56 -2.94 -2.68
N ASP A 34 1.10 -3.80 -1.80
CA ASP A 34 -0.27 -4.28 -1.72
C ASP A 34 -0.65 -4.62 -0.28
N ILE A 35 -1.95 -4.61 -0.02
CA ILE A 35 -2.54 -4.90 1.28
C ILE A 35 -3.62 -5.93 1.07
N GLU A 36 -3.46 -7.11 1.67
CA GLU A 36 -4.43 -8.19 1.62
C GLU A 36 -5.04 -8.42 2.99
N GLU A 37 -6.34 -8.74 3.02
CA GLU A 37 -6.98 -9.27 4.23
C GLU A 37 -6.75 -10.78 4.27
N ILE A 38 -5.94 -11.24 5.25
CA ILE A 38 -5.55 -12.66 5.39
C ILE A 38 -6.49 -13.43 6.33
N ALA A 39 -7.17 -12.74 7.22
CA ALA A 39 -8.20 -13.27 8.11
C ALA A 39 -9.07 -12.11 8.61
N GLU A 40 -10.19 -12.42 9.27
CA GLU A 40 -11.11 -11.41 9.82
C GLU A 40 -10.35 -10.41 10.70
N HIS A 41 -10.32 -9.15 10.27
CA HIS A 41 -9.59 -8.04 10.92
C HIS A 41 -8.05 -8.22 10.98
N GLN A 42 -7.46 -9.05 10.13
CA GLN A 42 -6.01 -9.19 9.98
C GLN A 42 -5.59 -8.81 8.58
N PHE A 43 -4.77 -7.76 8.49
CA PHE A 43 -4.27 -7.24 7.24
C PHE A 43 -2.77 -7.54 7.13
N GLN A 44 -2.35 -7.99 5.96
CA GLN A 44 -0.94 -8.14 5.63
C GLN A 44 -0.58 -7.13 4.54
N VAL A 45 0.47 -6.36 4.80
CA VAL A 45 1.07 -5.45 3.84
C VAL A 45 2.26 -6.14 3.21
N LYS A 46 2.36 -6.10 1.89
CA LYS A 46 3.50 -6.56 1.12
C LYS A 46 4.07 -5.38 0.34
N LEU A 47 5.35 -5.08 0.55
CA LEU A 47 6.08 -4.06 -0.19
C LEU A 47 6.58 -4.63 -1.52
N ALA A 48 6.83 -3.73 -2.47
CA ALA A 48 7.36 -4.12 -3.79
C ALA A 48 8.77 -4.75 -3.74
N ASP A 49 9.49 -4.63 -2.62
CA ASP A 49 10.79 -5.26 -2.39
C ASP A 49 10.70 -6.69 -1.83
N GLY A 50 9.48 -7.19 -1.60
CA GLY A 50 9.21 -8.51 -1.04
C GLY A 50 9.14 -8.56 0.49
N THR A 51 9.31 -7.42 1.18
CA THR A 51 9.10 -7.32 2.62
C THR A 51 7.61 -7.37 2.95
N SER A 52 7.22 -8.14 3.96
CA SER A 52 5.83 -8.25 4.40
C SER A 52 5.71 -8.00 5.91
N PHE A 53 4.64 -7.33 6.32
CA PHE A 53 4.34 -7.10 7.73
C PHE A 53 2.84 -7.08 7.98
N ASN A 54 2.44 -7.37 9.23
CA ASN A 54 1.04 -7.39 9.62
C ASN A 54 0.60 -6.01 10.10
N ALA A 55 -0.53 -5.55 9.61
CA ALA A 55 -1.16 -4.30 10.02
C ALA A 55 -2.42 -4.57 10.86
N ARG A 56 -2.72 -3.64 11.77
CA ARG A 56 -3.87 -3.76 12.67
C ARG A 56 -5.20 -3.42 12.00
N SER A 57 -5.15 -2.63 10.94
CA SER A 57 -6.29 -2.26 10.11
C SER A 57 -5.81 -1.95 8.70
N TYR A 58 -6.75 -1.86 7.76
CA TYR A 58 -6.47 -1.43 6.40
C TYR A 58 -5.80 -0.03 6.36
N GLU A 59 -6.31 0.93 7.13
CA GLU A 59 -5.74 2.29 7.18
C GLU A 59 -4.33 2.32 7.78
N ASP A 60 -4.10 1.52 8.82
CA ASP A 60 -2.78 1.34 9.44
C ASP A 60 -1.79 0.76 8.42
N GLY A 61 -2.20 -0.26 7.67
CA GLY A 61 -1.40 -0.88 6.63
C GLY A 61 -1.07 0.06 5.48
N LEU A 62 -2.03 0.88 5.05
CA LEU A 62 -1.80 1.94 4.06
C LEU A 62 -0.77 2.95 4.57
N ASN A 63 -0.92 3.42 5.80
CA ASN A 63 0.00 4.40 6.36
C ASN A 63 1.42 3.86 6.45
N GLU A 64 1.60 2.65 6.98
CA GLU A 64 2.90 1.99 7.07
C GLU A 64 3.53 1.79 5.69
N LEU A 65 2.76 1.31 4.70
CA LEU A 65 3.23 1.13 3.33
C LEU A 65 3.72 2.44 2.72
N ILE A 66 2.96 3.53 2.90
CA ILE A 66 3.31 4.86 2.42
C ILE A 66 4.55 5.39 3.14
N MET A 67 4.64 5.21 4.46
CA MET A 67 5.78 5.64 5.26
C MET A 67 7.06 4.92 4.84
N GLN A 68 7.02 3.58 4.72
CA GLN A 68 8.16 2.79 4.26
C GLN A 68 8.57 3.20 2.85
N TYR A 69 7.62 3.39 1.93
CA TYR A 69 7.92 3.86 0.58
C TYR A 69 8.64 5.23 0.56
N HIS A 70 8.24 6.17 1.42
CA HIS A 70 8.90 7.48 1.52
C HIS A 70 10.27 7.43 2.21
N LEU A 71 10.46 6.53 3.19
CA LEU A 71 11.74 6.36 3.89
C LEU A 71 12.83 5.78 2.99
N HIS A 72 12.45 4.99 1.99
CA HIS A 72 13.35 4.33 1.05
C HIS A 72 13.49 5.05 -0.31
N LYS A 73 12.88 6.23 -0.50
CA LYS A 73 12.96 7.03 -1.75
C LYS A 73 14.13 8.00 -1.73
#